data_AF-A0A959RJW9-F1
#
_entry.id   AF-A0A959RJW9-F1
#
_cell.length_a   1.000
_cell.length_b   1.000
_cell.length_c   1.000
_cell.angle_alpha   90.00
_cell.angle_beta   90.00
_cell.angle_gamma   90.00
#
_symmetry.space_group_name_H-M   'P 1'
#
loop_
_entity.id
_entity.type
_entity.pdbx_description
1 polymer ?
#
loop_
_entity_poly.entity_id
_entity_poly.type
_entity_poly.pdbx_seq_one_letter_code
_entity_poly.pdbx_strand_id
1 'polypeptide(L)'
;MKTIIKYSSAILFFLLTTNSFSQSEVKEPVAPEPPRYDFEFDFEDFPKMSEEEEKKILETVKEDLKNELKEIKKVNKNKYYDFLRQSQFTNMNIPFLVKREREQHEREYKILEAEIKTEALAAKYAAANQPDKAKIKNQLREELNKLFDEKEARRQQEVAQLQNELKELQSSLTARQKNKSLIIERRLQELLEEDEYLDWD
;
A
#
# COMPACT_ATOMS: atom_id res chain seq x y z
N MET A 1 35.39 7.98 -68.32
CA MET A 1 34.30 7.34 -67.54
C MET A 1 34.79 6.11 -66.74
N LYS A 2 35.83 6.24 -65.89
CA LYS A 2 36.30 5.12 -65.02
C LYS A 2 36.67 5.54 -63.59
N THR A 3 36.50 6.80 -63.23
CA THR A 3 36.93 7.35 -61.93
C THR A 3 35.79 7.65 -60.95
N ILE A 4 34.53 7.61 -61.39
CA ILE A 4 33.37 7.95 -60.53
C ILE A 4 32.90 6.76 -59.67
N ILE A 5 33.20 5.52 -60.05
CA ILE A 5 32.70 4.32 -59.36
C ILE A 5 33.45 4.02 -58.04
N LYS A 6 34.68 4.54 -57.84
CA LYS A 6 35.49 4.23 -56.66
C LYS A 6 35.06 4.95 -55.37
N TYR A 7 34.29 6.04 -55.46
CA TYR A 7 33.87 6.80 -54.28
C TYR A 7 32.50 6.39 -53.73
N SER A 8 31.70 5.63 -54.50
CA SER A 8 30.36 5.19 -54.07
C SER A 8 30.42 4.08 -53.00
N SER A 9 31.39 3.15 -53.11
CA SER A 9 31.56 2.09 -52.11
C SER A 9 32.11 2.58 -50.76
N ALA A 10 32.88 3.67 -50.74
CA ALA A 10 33.41 4.25 -49.50
C ALA A 10 32.32 4.97 -48.68
N ILE A 11 31.36 5.60 -49.34
CA ILE A 11 30.24 6.29 -48.68
C ILE A 11 29.25 5.28 -48.07
N LEU A 12 29.03 4.13 -48.73
CA LEU A 12 28.16 3.09 -48.20
C LEU A 12 28.73 2.43 -46.92
N PHE A 13 30.05 2.31 -46.83
CA PHE A 13 30.71 1.75 -45.64
C PHE A 13 30.67 2.69 -44.44
N PHE A 14 30.72 4.01 -44.68
CA PHE A 14 30.65 5.02 -43.61
C PHE A 14 29.23 5.16 -43.02
N LEU A 15 28.19 4.91 -43.82
CA LEU A 15 26.79 4.95 -43.37
C LEU A 15 26.35 3.69 -42.60
N LEU A 16 27.05 2.56 -42.74
CA LEU A 16 26.76 1.33 -42.00
C LEU A 16 27.38 1.29 -40.60
N THR A 17 28.46 2.04 -40.35
CA THR A 17 29.11 2.06 -39.03
C THR A 17 28.49 3.03 -38.02
N THR A 18 27.68 4.01 -38.46
CA THR A 18 27.08 5.01 -37.55
C THR A 18 25.78 4.54 -36.89
N ASN A 19 25.21 3.40 -37.29
CA ASN A 19 24.00 2.86 -36.65
C ASN A 19 24.28 1.90 -35.48
N SER A 20 25.53 1.49 -35.26
CA SER A 20 25.86 0.56 -34.16
C SER A 20 26.05 1.24 -32.80
N PHE A 21 26.03 2.57 -32.72
CA PHE A 21 26.30 3.33 -31.48
C PHE A 21 25.04 3.88 -30.78
N SER A 22 23.84 3.54 -31.25
CA SER A 22 22.59 3.95 -30.59
C SER A 22 21.82 2.76 -30.01
N GLN A 23 22.52 1.74 -29.52
CA GLN A 23 21.97 0.94 -28.42
C GLN A 23 22.22 1.70 -27.12
N SER A 24 21.51 2.82 -26.95
CA SER A 24 21.28 3.31 -25.59
C SER A 24 20.67 2.13 -24.85
N GLU A 25 21.39 1.58 -23.87
CA GLU A 25 20.81 0.68 -22.88
C GLU A 25 19.46 1.29 -22.50
N VAL A 26 18.37 0.63 -22.90
CA VAL A 26 17.05 0.97 -22.39
C VAL A 26 17.16 0.61 -20.92
N LYS A 27 17.59 1.58 -20.10
CA LYS A 27 17.56 1.45 -18.65
C LYS A 27 16.11 1.19 -18.35
N GLU A 28 15.80 -0.06 -17.98
CA GLU A 28 14.48 -0.40 -17.49
C GLU A 28 14.14 0.63 -16.42
N PRO A 29 12.96 1.26 -16.48
CA PRO A 29 12.58 2.23 -15.48
C PRO A 29 12.71 1.56 -14.12
N VAL A 30 13.60 2.09 -13.29
CA VAL A 30 13.80 1.59 -11.93
C VAL A 30 12.47 1.77 -11.22
N ALA A 31 11.88 0.68 -10.74
CA ALA A 31 10.65 0.74 -9.97
C ALA A 31 10.87 1.71 -8.80
N PRO A 32 9.94 2.65 -8.54
CA PRO A 32 10.08 3.56 -7.42
C PRO A 32 10.22 2.74 -6.13
N GLU A 33 11.05 3.21 -5.20
CA GLU A 33 11.14 2.58 -3.88
C GLU A 33 9.74 2.53 -3.26
N PRO A 34 9.36 1.40 -2.63
CA PRO A 34 8.07 1.33 -1.96
C PRO A 34 8.00 2.45 -0.91
N PRO A 35 6.83 3.07 -0.71
CA PRO A 35 6.67 4.07 0.33
C PRO A 35 7.12 3.45 1.66
N ARG A 36 7.93 4.19 2.42
CA ARG A 36 8.30 3.77 3.79
C ARG A 36 7.01 3.61 4.57
N TYR A 37 6.67 2.37 4.93
CA TYR A 37 5.67 2.12 5.94
C TYR A 37 6.37 2.34 7.27
N ASP A 38 6.11 3.48 7.89
CA ASP A 38 6.73 3.87 9.17
C ASP A 38 6.34 2.92 10.32
N PHE A 39 5.44 1.98 10.05
CA PHE A 39 4.91 1.03 11.00
C PHE A 39 4.57 -0.31 10.31
N GLU A 40 5.57 -1.13 10.04
CA GLU A 40 5.34 -2.58 9.91
C GLU A 40 5.15 -3.11 11.33
N PHE A 41 3.91 -3.47 11.67
CA PHE A 41 3.64 -4.07 12.96
C PHE A 41 4.20 -5.49 12.97
N ASP A 42 5.40 -5.63 13.49
CA ASP A 42 6.02 -6.93 13.67
C ASP A 42 5.36 -7.65 14.84
N PHE A 43 4.68 -8.75 14.52
CA PHE A 43 4.04 -9.59 15.53
C PHE A 43 5.01 -10.63 16.13
N GLU A 44 6.30 -10.60 15.80
CA GLU A 44 7.31 -11.51 16.36
C GLU A 44 7.38 -11.43 17.89
N ASP A 45 7.12 -10.25 18.47
CA ASP A 45 7.13 -10.03 19.92
C ASP A 45 5.82 -10.44 20.63
N PHE A 46 4.79 -10.86 19.89
CA PHE A 46 3.52 -11.26 20.50
C PHE A 46 3.60 -12.67 21.08
N PRO A 47 2.94 -12.93 22.22
CA PRO A 47 2.86 -14.29 22.76
C PRO A 47 2.25 -15.24 21.73
N LYS A 48 2.69 -16.50 21.76
CA LYS A 48 2.15 -17.54 20.88
C LYS A 48 0.65 -17.66 21.10
N MET A 49 -0.11 -17.59 20.01
CA MET A 49 -1.55 -17.77 20.00
C MET A 49 -1.92 -19.15 20.55
N SER A 50 -2.87 -19.20 21.47
CA SER A 50 -3.40 -20.46 22.00
C SER A 50 -4.30 -21.17 20.98
N GLU A 51 -4.48 -22.48 21.13
CA GLU A 51 -5.36 -23.25 20.22
C GLU A 51 -6.82 -22.80 20.32
N GLU A 52 -7.26 -22.36 21.51
CA GLU A 52 -8.60 -21.82 21.73
C GLU A 52 -8.82 -20.50 21.00
N GLU A 53 -7.84 -19.59 21.07
CA GLU A 53 -7.87 -18.33 20.31
C GLU A 53 -7.85 -18.58 18.81
N GLU A 54 -6.98 -19.48 18.34
CA GLU A 54 -6.90 -19.87 16.92
C GLU A 54 -8.27 -20.32 16.41
N LYS A 55 -8.93 -21.23 17.15
CA LYS A 55 -10.26 -21.75 16.79
C LYS A 55 -11.31 -20.64 16.77
N LYS A 56 -11.33 -19.77 17.78
CA LYS A 56 -12.28 -18.66 17.87
C LYS A 56 -12.14 -17.67 16.71
N ILE A 57 -10.91 -17.35 16.30
CA ILE A 57 -10.67 -16.46 15.15
C ILE A 57 -11.09 -17.16 13.85
N LEU A 58 -10.77 -18.44 13.69
CA LEU A 58 -11.17 -19.21 12.51
C LEU A 58 -12.69 -19.32 12.34
N GLU A 59 -13.49 -19.17 13.40
CA GLU A 59 -14.96 -19.14 13.28
C GLU A 59 -15.46 -17.88 12.55
N THR A 60 -14.73 -16.76 12.63
CA THR A 60 -15.11 -15.49 11.98
C THR A 60 -14.57 -15.34 10.55
N VAL A 61 -13.59 -16.15 10.17
CA VAL A 61 -12.97 -16.11 8.83
C VAL A 61 -13.85 -16.84 7.81
N LYS A 62 -13.91 -16.36 6.56
CA LYS A 62 -14.64 -17.04 5.48
C LYS A 62 -14.02 -18.40 5.15
N GLU A 63 -14.85 -19.37 4.76
CA GLU A 63 -14.41 -20.76 4.59
C GLU A 63 -13.36 -20.96 3.49
N ASP A 64 -13.43 -20.17 2.41
CA ASP A 64 -12.41 -20.14 1.36
C ASP A 64 -11.04 -19.72 1.92
N LEU A 65 -11.00 -18.65 2.71
CA LEU A 65 -9.78 -18.17 3.35
C LEU A 65 -9.22 -19.13 4.41
N LYS A 66 -10.07 -19.87 5.13
CA LYS A 66 -9.58 -20.89 6.09
C LYS A 66 -8.72 -21.95 5.40
N ASN A 67 -9.09 -22.34 4.19
CA ASN A 67 -8.32 -23.34 3.44
C ASN A 67 -6.99 -22.76 2.96
N GLU A 68 -6.96 -21.51 2.51
CA GLU A 68 -5.70 -20.83 2.15
C GLU A 68 -4.78 -20.66 3.36
N LEU A 69 -5.31 -20.26 4.52
CA LEU A 69 -4.56 -20.16 5.77
C LEU A 69 -3.96 -21.50 6.21
N LYS A 70 -4.68 -22.62 6.03
CA LYS A 70 -4.13 -23.97 6.30
C LYS A 70 -2.92 -24.28 5.44
N GLU A 71 -2.90 -23.84 4.18
CA GLU A 71 -1.74 -24.04 3.29
C GLU A 71 -0.53 -23.22 3.75
N ILE A 72 -0.75 -21.98 4.19
CA ILE A 72 0.30 -21.13 4.77
C ILE A 72 0.86 -21.78 6.05
N LYS A 73 0.00 -22.28 6.95
CA LYS A 73 0.40 -22.91 8.22
C LYS A 73 1.37 -24.08 8.04
N LYS A 74 1.30 -24.80 6.91
CA LYS A 74 2.20 -25.93 6.60
C LYS A 74 3.63 -25.48 6.31
N VAL A 75 3.81 -24.27 5.77
CA VAL A 75 5.11 -23.76 5.30
C VAL A 75 5.68 -22.73 6.27
N ASN A 76 4.86 -21.79 6.72
CA ASN A 76 5.26 -20.71 7.62
C ASN A 76 4.20 -20.46 8.70
N LYS A 77 4.44 -21.03 9.89
CA LYS A 77 3.52 -20.93 11.03
C LYS A 77 3.43 -19.51 11.60
N ASN A 78 4.52 -18.73 11.56
CA ASN A 78 4.51 -17.35 12.06
C ASN A 78 3.63 -16.48 11.17
N LYS A 79 3.86 -16.53 9.85
CA LYS A 79 3.05 -15.78 8.87
C LYS A 79 1.56 -16.13 8.96
N TYR A 80 1.25 -17.40 9.18
CA TYR A 80 -0.12 -17.85 9.45
C TYR A 80 -0.75 -17.14 10.66
N TYR A 81 -0.03 -17.06 11.79
CA TYR A 81 -0.54 -16.37 12.97
C TYR A 81 -0.67 -14.86 12.78
N ASP A 82 0.22 -14.26 11.99
CA ASP A 82 0.13 -12.84 11.64
C ASP A 82 -1.17 -12.56 10.89
N PHE A 83 -1.48 -13.38 9.87
CA PHE A 83 -2.74 -13.25 9.14
C PHE A 83 -3.98 -13.55 9.99
N LEU A 84 -3.91 -14.46 10.96
CA LEU A 84 -5.03 -14.66 11.89
C LEU A 84 -5.25 -13.44 12.78
N ARG A 85 -4.18 -12.89 13.35
CA ARG A 85 -4.27 -11.67 14.17
C ARG A 85 -4.81 -10.50 13.35
N GLN A 86 -4.29 -10.31 12.14
CA GLN A 86 -4.78 -9.29 11.23
C GLN A 86 -6.26 -9.52 10.90
N SER A 87 -6.67 -10.76 10.60
CA SER A 87 -8.06 -11.13 10.37
C SER A 87 -8.97 -10.85 11.55
N GLN A 88 -8.50 -11.01 12.79
CA GLN A 88 -9.29 -10.68 13.98
C GLN A 88 -9.64 -9.20 14.03
N PHE A 89 -8.68 -8.31 13.73
CA PHE A 89 -8.93 -6.87 13.71
C PHE A 89 -9.78 -6.46 12.51
N THR A 90 -9.50 -7.00 11.33
CA THR A 90 -10.20 -6.66 10.08
C THR A 90 -11.61 -7.25 9.99
N ASN A 91 -11.94 -8.28 10.77
CA ASN A 91 -13.31 -8.82 10.85
C ASN A 91 -14.11 -8.26 12.02
N MET A 92 -13.54 -7.34 12.80
CA MET A 92 -14.25 -6.74 13.93
C MET A 92 -15.42 -5.91 13.42
N ASN A 93 -16.63 -6.26 13.84
CA ASN A 93 -17.81 -5.44 13.56
C ASN A 93 -17.76 -4.19 14.45
N ILE A 94 -17.28 -3.07 13.91
CA ILE A 94 -17.24 -1.79 14.62
C ILE A 94 -18.61 -1.11 14.43
N PRO A 95 -19.41 -0.94 15.49
CA PRO A 95 -20.68 -0.24 15.37
C PRO A 95 -20.43 1.25 15.08
N PHE A 96 -21.38 1.89 14.39
CA PHE A 96 -21.37 3.34 14.11
C PHE A 96 -20.28 3.87 13.17
N LEU A 97 -19.61 3.01 12.39
CA LEU A 97 -18.72 3.48 11.34
C LEU A 97 -19.44 4.42 10.36
N VAL A 98 -18.84 5.58 10.09
CA VAL A 98 -19.32 6.49 9.05
C VAL A 98 -19.04 5.88 7.67
N LYS A 99 -19.76 6.34 6.63
CA LYS A 99 -19.66 5.76 5.27
C LYS A 99 -18.21 5.59 4.80
N ARG A 100 -17.38 6.62 5.00
CA ARG A 100 -15.96 6.63 4.64
C ARG A 100 -15.16 5.54 5.35
N GLU A 101 -15.37 5.35 6.64
CA GLU A 101 -14.64 4.34 7.42
C GLU A 101 -15.06 2.93 7.01
N ARG A 102 -16.34 2.72 6.64
CA ARG A 102 -16.78 1.43 6.09
C ARG A 102 -16.09 1.11 4.78
N GLU A 103 -15.99 2.06 3.86
CA GLU A 103 -15.29 1.87 2.57
C GLU A 103 -13.80 1.55 2.78
N GLN A 104 -13.15 2.22 3.74
CA GLN A 104 -11.76 1.92 4.11
C GLN A 104 -11.63 0.53 4.71
N HIS A 105 -12.53 0.16 5.64
CA HIS A 105 -12.54 -1.15 6.27
C HIS A 105 -12.77 -2.28 5.26
N GLU A 106 -13.73 -2.12 4.33
CA GLU A 106 -13.97 -3.06 3.23
C GLU A 106 -12.73 -3.22 2.33
N ARG A 107 -12.00 -2.12 2.07
CA ARG A 107 -10.75 -2.17 1.30
C ARG A 107 -9.66 -2.93 2.04
N GLU A 108 -9.45 -2.65 3.33
CA GLU A 108 -8.47 -3.39 4.15
C GLU A 108 -8.79 -4.88 4.19
N TYR A 109 -10.07 -5.24 4.26
CA TYR A 109 -10.52 -6.63 4.16
C TYR A 109 -10.13 -7.27 2.81
N LYS A 110 -10.32 -6.56 1.68
CA LYS A 110 -9.92 -7.07 0.35
C LYS A 110 -8.41 -7.21 0.20
N ILE A 111 -7.64 -6.25 0.73
CA ILE A 111 -6.18 -6.30 0.74
C ILE A 111 -5.72 -7.55 1.51
N LEU A 112 -6.22 -7.76 2.73
CA LEU A 112 -5.91 -8.93 3.54
C LEU A 112 -6.28 -10.24 2.83
N GLU A 113 -7.47 -10.31 2.22
CA GLU A 113 -7.91 -11.48 1.48
C GLU A 113 -6.95 -11.84 0.34
N ALA A 114 -6.50 -10.83 -0.43
CA ALA A 114 -5.54 -11.02 -1.52
C ALA A 114 -4.12 -11.38 -1.00
N GLU A 115 -3.68 -10.82 0.13
CA GLU A 115 -2.40 -11.19 0.77
C GLU A 115 -2.39 -12.64 1.22
N ILE A 116 -3.46 -13.11 1.86
CA ILE A 116 -3.58 -14.53 2.26
C ILE A 116 -3.56 -15.43 1.02
N LYS A 117 -4.32 -15.08 -0.03
CA LYS A 117 -4.37 -15.88 -1.27
C LYS A 117 -3.03 -15.95 -1.99
N THR A 118 -2.32 -14.83 -2.10
CA THR A 118 -1.00 -14.78 -2.74
C THR A 118 0.04 -15.60 -1.97
N GLU A 119 0.06 -15.50 -0.63
CA GLU A 119 0.96 -16.30 0.21
C GLU A 119 0.65 -17.80 0.13
N ALA A 120 -0.64 -18.17 0.17
CA ALA A 120 -1.04 -19.57 0.05
C ALA A 120 -0.71 -20.15 -1.35
N LEU A 121 -0.86 -19.37 -2.42
CA LEU A 121 -0.43 -19.75 -3.77
C LEU A 121 1.10 -19.90 -3.85
N ALA A 122 1.87 -19.05 -3.18
CA ALA A 122 3.33 -19.19 -3.09
C ALA A 122 3.73 -20.49 -2.36
N ALA A 123 3.07 -20.80 -1.24
CA ALA A 123 3.26 -22.06 -0.51
C ALA A 123 2.92 -23.28 -1.39
N LYS A 124 1.78 -23.26 -2.09
CA LYS A 124 1.38 -24.30 -3.05
C LYS A 124 2.40 -24.44 -4.18
N TYR A 125 2.90 -23.33 -4.73
CA TYR A 125 3.90 -23.32 -5.80
C TYR A 125 5.21 -23.99 -5.38
N ALA A 126 5.66 -23.74 -4.15
CA ALA A 126 6.87 -24.34 -3.59
C ALA A 126 6.75 -25.87 -3.51
N ALA A 127 5.58 -26.39 -3.14
CA ALA A 127 5.30 -27.82 -3.00
C ALA A 127 4.85 -28.53 -4.30
N ALA A 128 4.48 -27.78 -5.35
CA ALA A 128 3.89 -28.31 -6.56
C ALA A 128 4.88 -29.00 -7.51
N ASN A 129 4.38 -29.94 -8.31
CA ASN A 129 5.11 -30.54 -9.42
C ASN A 129 5.19 -29.59 -10.63
N GLN A 130 6.14 -29.81 -11.54
CA GLN A 130 6.35 -28.97 -12.73
C GLN A 130 5.08 -28.62 -13.55
N PRO A 131 4.16 -29.56 -13.87
CA PRO A 131 2.96 -29.20 -14.62
C PRO A 131 2.03 -28.24 -13.85
N ASP A 132 1.90 -28.39 -12.54
CA ASP A 132 1.01 -27.57 -11.71
C ASP A 132 1.60 -26.17 -11.45
N LYS A 133 2.93 -26.05 -11.42
CA LYS A 133 3.63 -24.77 -11.22
C LYS A 133 3.22 -23.71 -12.25
N ALA A 134 3.04 -24.09 -13.51
CA ALA A 134 2.63 -23.14 -14.55
C ALA A 134 1.24 -22.55 -14.26
N LYS A 135 0.29 -23.39 -13.83
CA LYS A 135 -1.07 -22.97 -13.45
C LYS A 135 -1.04 -22.07 -12.22
N ILE A 136 -0.34 -22.49 -11.16
CA ILE A 136 -0.23 -21.73 -9.91
C ILE A 136 0.45 -20.38 -10.15
N LYS A 137 1.47 -20.31 -11.01
CA LYS A 137 2.14 -19.05 -11.38
C LYS A 137 1.19 -18.06 -12.04
N ASN A 138 0.27 -18.53 -12.89
CA ASN A 138 -0.73 -17.67 -13.50
C ASN A 138 -1.75 -17.16 -12.48
N GLN A 139 -2.24 -18.04 -11.59
CA GLN A 139 -3.12 -17.65 -10.49
C GLN A 139 -2.45 -16.63 -9.56
N LEU A 140 -1.17 -16.84 -9.23
CA LEU A 140 -0.40 -15.92 -8.40
C LEU A 140 -0.27 -14.54 -9.07
N ARG A 141 -0.04 -14.49 -10.39
CA ARG A 141 -0.02 -13.23 -11.14
C ARG A 141 -1.36 -12.50 -11.07
N GLU A 142 -2.47 -13.21 -11.23
CA GLU A 142 -3.81 -12.64 -11.16
C GLU A 142 -4.11 -12.06 -9.76
N GLU A 143 -3.80 -12.80 -8.70
CA GLU A 143 -4.01 -12.32 -7.32
C GLU A 143 -3.05 -11.18 -6.94
N LEU A 144 -1.81 -11.19 -7.43
CA LEU A 144 -0.87 -10.07 -7.23
C LEU A 144 -1.34 -8.79 -7.92
N ASN A 145 -1.94 -8.88 -9.12
CA ASN A 145 -2.54 -7.72 -9.78
C ASN A 145 -3.69 -7.15 -8.95
N LYS A 146 -4.60 -8.00 -8.44
CA LYS A 146 -5.68 -7.56 -7.55
C LYS A 146 -5.16 -6.89 -6.29
N LEU A 147 -4.13 -7.47 -5.67
CA LEU A 147 -3.49 -6.92 -4.48
C LEU A 147 -2.88 -5.54 -4.77
N PHE A 148 -2.20 -5.41 -5.91
CA PHE A 148 -1.64 -4.14 -6.36
C PHE A 148 -2.73 -3.09 -6.55
N ASP A 149 -3.81 -3.41 -7.27
CA ASP A 149 -4.91 -2.49 -7.53
C ASP A 149 -5.57 -1.99 -6.24
N GLU A 150 -5.80 -2.89 -5.26
CA GLU A 150 -6.40 -2.50 -3.98
C GLU A 150 -5.44 -1.65 -3.12
N LYS A 151 -4.13 -1.96 -3.13
CA LYS A 151 -3.11 -1.14 -2.44
C LYS A 151 -2.95 0.23 -3.09
N GLU A 152 -2.94 0.30 -4.41
CA GLU A 152 -2.88 1.54 -5.18
C GLU A 152 -4.11 2.41 -4.90
N ALA A 153 -5.31 1.83 -4.95
CA ALA A 153 -6.54 2.54 -4.62
C ALA A 153 -6.54 3.08 -3.17
N ARG A 154 -5.99 2.33 -2.21
CA ARG A 154 -5.79 2.81 -0.84
C ARG A 154 -4.86 4.02 -0.80
N ARG A 155 -3.72 3.96 -1.49
CA ARG A 155 -2.75 5.07 -1.53
C ARG A 155 -3.34 6.31 -2.21
N GLN A 156 -4.10 6.15 -3.29
CA GLN A 156 -4.80 7.27 -3.94
C GLN A 156 -5.79 7.94 -2.99
N GLN A 157 -6.53 7.17 -2.19
CA GLN A 157 -7.45 7.69 -1.19
C GLN A 157 -6.69 8.45 -0.08
N GLU A 158 -5.59 7.91 0.42
CA GLU A 158 -4.73 8.55 1.42
C GLU A 158 -4.15 9.88 0.90
N VAL A 159 -3.64 9.90 -0.33
CA VAL A 159 -3.16 11.13 -0.97
C VAL A 159 -4.27 12.19 -1.05
N ALA A 160 -5.48 11.81 -1.45
CA ALA A 160 -6.61 12.73 -1.50
C ALA A 160 -6.97 13.30 -0.12
N GLN A 161 -6.88 12.49 0.94
CA GLN A 161 -7.11 12.92 2.33
C GLN A 161 -6.06 13.92 2.78
N LEU A 162 -4.77 13.59 2.61
CA LEU A 162 -3.66 14.46 2.99
C LEU A 162 -3.71 15.80 2.24
N GLN A 163 -4.11 15.79 0.97
CA GLN A 163 -4.32 17.01 0.19
C GLN A 163 -5.45 17.89 0.77
N ASN A 164 -6.55 17.28 1.22
CA ASN A 164 -7.64 18.02 1.85
C ASN A 164 -7.21 18.59 3.21
N GLU A 165 -6.55 17.80 4.06
CA GLU A 165 -6.04 18.24 5.36
C GLU A 165 -5.03 19.40 5.21
N LEU A 166 -4.12 19.30 4.24
CA LEU A 166 -3.17 20.36 3.93
C LEU A 166 -3.88 21.66 3.55
N LYS A 167 -4.93 21.57 2.73
CA LYS A 167 -5.73 22.73 2.31
C LYS A 167 -6.47 23.37 3.50
N GLU A 168 -7.06 22.57 4.37
CA GLU A 168 -7.74 23.04 5.58
C GLU A 168 -6.76 23.73 6.54
N LEU A 169 -5.60 23.13 6.76
CA LEU A 169 -4.54 23.71 7.59
C LEU A 169 -4.04 25.05 7.02
N GLN A 170 -3.79 25.12 5.71
CA GLN A 170 -3.38 26.35 5.04
C GLN A 170 -4.45 27.46 5.17
N SER A 171 -5.73 27.10 5.05
CA SER A 171 -6.85 28.03 5.22
C SER A 171 -6.92 28.54 6.67
N SER A 172 -6.78 27.65 7.64
CA SER A 172 -6.75 27.99 9.08
C SER A 172 -5.58 28.92 9.41
N LEU A 173 -4.37 28.63 8.91
CA LEU A 173 -3.19 29.48 9.08
C LEU A 173 -3.37 30.86 8.48
N THR A 174 -3.96 30.93 7.29
CA THR A 174 -4.26 32.21 6.61
C THR A 174 -5.25 33.04 7.43
N ALA A 175 -6.34 32.42 7.92
CA ALA A 175 -7.32 33.07 8.77
C ALA A 175 -6.70 33.57 10.08
N ARG A 176 -5.87 32.74 10.73
CA ARG A 176 -5.15 33.10 11.95
C ARG A 176 -4.20 34.27 11.72
N GLN A 177 -3.46 34.27 10.62
CA GLN A 177 -2.52 35.34 10.28
C GLN A 177 -3.27 36.66 10.01
N LYS A 178 -4.40 36.61 9.30
CA LYS A 178 -5.26 37.77 9.06
C LYS A 178 -5.83 38.35 10.36
N ASN A 179 -6.18 37.48 11.31
CA ASN A 179 -6.75 37.87 12.61
C ASN A 179 -5.70 38.01 13.72
N LYS A 180 -4.41 38.07 13.39
CA LYS A 180 -3.32 38.03 14.37
C LYS A 180 -3.43 39.13 15.42
N SER A 181 -3.75 40.36 15.02
CA SER A 181 -3.88 41.48 15.96
C SER A 181 -5.03 41.26 16.95
N LEU A 182 -6.20 40.86 16.47
CA LEU A 182 -7.35 40.54 17.32
C LEU A 182 -7.05 39.40 18.30
N ILE A 183 -6.36 38.35 17.83
CA ILE A 183 -5.94 37.23 18.69
C ILE A 183 -4.98 37.72 19.78
N ILE A 184 -4.04 38.59 19.45
CA ILE A 184 -3.10 39.19 20.41
C ILE A 184 -3.84 40.07 21.41
N GLU A 185 -4.76 40.91 20.95
CA GLU A 185 -5.55 41.82 21.80
C GLU A 185 -6.40 41.04 22.79
N ARG A 186 -7.14 40.03 22.33
CA ARG A 186 -7.92 39.16 23.21
C ARG A 186 -7.03 38.49 24.25
N ARG A 187 -5.85 37.99 23.82
CA ARG A 187 -4.90 37.38 24.75
C ARG A 187 -4.34 38.38 25.76
N LEU A 188 -4.18 39.64 25.37
CA LEU A 188 -3.75 40.70 26.28
C LEU A 188 -4.84 40.98 27.33
N GLN A 189 -6.10 41.13 26.91
CA GLN A 189 -7.25 41.31 27.81
C GLN A 189 -7.39 40.15 28.81
N GLU A 190 -7.31 38.90 28.33
CA GLU A 190 -7.32 37.69 29.16
C GLU A 190 -6.21 37.71 30.24
N LEU A 191 -5.01 38.21 29.89
CA LEU A 191 -3.86 38.24 30.80
C LEU A 191 -3.89 39.40 31.80
N LEU A 192 -4.59 40.48 31.46
CA LEU A 192 -4.74 41.66 32.32
C LEU A 192 -5.99 41.57 33.22
N GLU A 193 -6.76 40.47 33.12
CA GLU A 193 -8.04 40.30 33.83
C GLU A 193 -9.03 41.44 33.53
N GLU A 194 -8.88 42.07 32.36
CA GLU A 194 -9.75 43.15 31.87
C GLU A 194 -11.02 42.60 31.19
N ASP A 195 -11.18 41.27 31.19
CA ASP A 195 -12.36 40.60 30.65
C ASP A 195 -13.55 40.78 31.62
N GLU A 196 -14.40 41.79 31.36
CA GLU A 196 -15.66 42.05 32.08
C GLU A 196 -16.68 40.89 32.03
N TYR A 197 -16.38 39.79 31.31
CA TYR A 197 -17.31 38.70 31.00
C TYR A 197 -16.97 37.34 31.63
N LEU A 198 -15.99 37.28 32.55
CA LEU A 198 -15.58 36.03 33.21
C LEU A 198 -16.20 35.84 34.61
N ASP A 199 -17.41 36.33 34.84
CA ASP A 199 -18.26 35.86 35.95
C ASP A 199 -19.09 34.65 35.46
N TRP A 200 -18.62 33.44 35.79
CA TRP A 200 -19.40 32.21 35.66
C TRP A 200 -20.22 31.99 36.94
N ASP A 201 -21.32 32.74 37.08
CA ASP A 201 -22.42 32.39 37.99
C ASP A 201 -23.46 31.49 37.28
#